data_AF-A0A9D1VYR3-F1
#
_entry.id   AF-A0A9D1VYR3-F1
#
_cell.length_a   1.000
_cell.length_b   1.000
_cell.length_c   1.000
_cell.angle_alpha   90.00
_cell.angle_beta   90.00
_cell.angle_gamma   90.00
#
_symmetry.space_group_name_H-M   'P 1'
#
loop_
_entity.id
_entity.type
_entity.pdbx_description
1 polymer ?
#
loop_
_entity_poly.entity_id
_entity_poly.type
_entity_poly.pdbx_seq_one_letter_code
_entity_poly.pdbx_strand_id
1 'polypeptide(L)'
;MADRRRRRRRKRTGAAGCLCVLALLTGVGALASYAVPWAGAELGGMLKRAAGKAVEETVNAVSEQGADFPELTVTIEEVEGDFYYQQLAEEEQTVYRELLQGVQDMEECILLHAGRDDQPAKVYEYLLYDRPELFWCDGSSRMTVYDSYTEFYPGYTCTAQVREQRQA
;
A
#
# COMPACT_ATOMS: atom_id res chain seq x y z
N MET A 1 -10.23 14.05 94.97
CA MET A 1 -9.78 12.64 94.85
C MET A 1 -10.72 11.95 93.86
N ALA A 2 -10.33 11.16 92.87
CA ALA A 2 -9.09 10.90 92.16
C ALA A 2 -9.52 10.27 90.82
N ASP A 3 -8.65 10.42 89.82
CA ASP A 3 -8.69 9.96 88.43
C ASP A 3 -9.09 8.49 88.21
N ARG A 4 -9.66 8.17 87.04
CA ARG A 4 -9.36 6.93 86.28
C ARG A 4 -9.87 6.98 84.82
N ARG A 5 -8.96 7.36 83.93
CA ARG A 5 -8.97 7.20 82.46
C ARG A 5 -9.33 5.78 81.98
N ARG A 6 -10.07 5.67 80.86
CA ARG A 6 -9.86 4.61 79.84
C ARG A 6 -10.07 5.13 78.40
N ARG A 7 -9.03 4.97 77.58
CA ARG A 7 -8.98 5.17 76.11
C ARG A 7 -9.30 3.86 75.38
N ARG A 8 -9.78 3.94 74.12
CA ARG A 8 -9.54 3.07 72.91
C ARG A 8 -10.81 3.00 72.04
N ARG A 9 -10.83 2.94 70.70
CA ARG A 9 -9.96 3.21 69.53
C ARG A 9 -10.90 3.11 68.31
N ARG A 10 -10.77 4.00 67.31
CA ARG A 10 -11.48 4.04 66.02
C ARG A 10 -11.42 2.70 65.25
N LYS A 11 -12.52 2.27 64.61
CA LYS A 11 -12.54 1.24 63.55
C LYS A 11 -12.88 1.89 62.20
N ARG A 12 -11.94 1.82 61.24
CA ARG A 12 -12.09 2.20 59.83
C ARG A 12 -12.40 0.93 59.03
N THR A 13 -13.58 0.85 58.43
CA THR A 13 -13.99 -0.19 57.48
C THR A 13 -14.01 0.44 56.08
N GLY A 14 -12.99 0.19 55.27
CA GLY A 14 -12.88 0.77 53.92
C GLY A 14 -11.87 0.11 52.99
N ALA A 15 -11.43 -1.12 53.29
CA ALA A 15 -10.38 -1.81 52.53
C ALA A 15 -10.79 -3.19 51.96
N ALA A 16 -11.95 -3.72 52.33
CA ALA A 16 -12.36 -5.08 51.94
C ALA A 16 -12.90 -5.16 50.48
N GLY A 17 -13.49 -4.09 49.95
CA GLY A 17 -14.09 -4.12 48.60
C GLY A 17 -13.08 -4.13 47.45
N CYS A 18 -11.90 -3.53 47.65
CA CYS A 18 -10.88 -3.41 46.60
C CYS A 18 -10.14 -4.74 46.35
N LEU A 19 -10.00 -5.57 47.38
CA LEU A 19 -9.35 -6.88 47.29
C LEU A 19 -10.15 -7.90 46.46
N CYS A 20 -11.49 -7.83 46.48
CA CYS A 20 -12.33 -8.72 45.68
C CYS A 20 -12.28 -8.39 44.17
N VAL A 21 -12.17 -7.11 43.81
CA VAL A 21 -12.05 -6.68 42.40
C VAL A 21 -10.69 -7.10 41.82
N LEU A 22 -9.62 -6.99 42.59
CA LEU A 22 -8.28 -7.42 42.17
C LEU A 22 -8.21 -8.95 41.99
N ALA A 23 -8.84 -9.72 42.88
CA ALA A 23 -8.86 -11.18 42.77
C ALA A 23 -9.61 -11.69 41.52
N LEU A 24 -10.70 -11.01 41.11
CA LEU A 24 -11.45 -11.36 39.90
C LEU A 24 -10.66 -11.04 38.61
N LEU A 25 -9.90 -9.95 38.57
CA LEU A 25 -9.05 -9.61 37.42
C LEU A 25 -7.89 -10.60 37.24
N THR A 26 -7.30 -11.10 38.33
CA THR A 26 -6.24 -12.12 38.25
C THR A 26 -6.77 -13.51 37.88
N GLY A 27 -8.01 -13.84 38.24
CA GLY A 27 -8.63 -15.13 37.91
C GLY A 27 -8.91 -15.30 36.42
N VAL A 28 -9.30 -14.22 35.72
CA VAL A 28 -9.52 -14.23 34.26
C VAL A 28 -8.20 -14.35 33.50
N GLY A 29 -7.11 -13.72 33.98
CA GLY A 29 -5.79 -13.79 33.36
C GLY A 29 -5.16 -15.19 33.36
N ALA A 30 -5.43 -16.00 34.39
CA ALA A 30 -4.88 -17.36 34.51
C ALA A 30 -5.62 -18.41 33.67
N LEU A 31 -6.92 -18.22 33.40
CA LEU A 31 -7.69 -19.05 32.46
C LEU A 31 -7.38 -18.71 31.00
N ALA A 32 -7.05 -17.44 30.71
CA ALA A 32 -6.62 -17.01 29.38
C ALA A 32 -5.29 -17.64 28.94
N SER A 33 -4.45 -18.11 29.86
CA SER A 33 -3.11 -18.64 29.56
C SER A 33 -3.12 -20.01 28.85
N TYR A 34 -4.21 -20.79 28.97
CA TYR A 34 -4.30 -22.13 28.39
C TYR A 34 -5.04 -22.20 27.05
N ALA A 35 -5.61 -21.08 26.57
CA ALA A 35 -6.38 -21.04 25.32
C ALA A 35 -5.72 -20.20 24.20
N VAL A 36 -4.47 -19.75 24.39
CA VAL A 36 -3.78 -18.84 23.45
C VAL A 36 -3.35 -19.49 22.12
N PRO A 37 -3.05 -20.80 21.99
CA PRO A 37 -2.53 -21.32 20.72
C PRO A 37 -3.56 -21.43 19.57
N TRP A 38 -4.87 -21.44 19.84
CA TRP A 38 -5.89 -21.68 18.80
C TRP A 38 -6.73 -20.45 18.45
N ALA A 39 -6.87 -19.48 19.37
CA ALA A 39 -7.63 -18.25 19.14
C ALA A 39 -6.86 -17.17 18.35
N GLY A 40 -5.53 -17.29 18.25
CA GLY A 40 -4.69 -16.33 17.52
C GLY A 40 -4.94 -16.31 16.01
N ALA A 41 -5.29 -17.45 15.42
CA ALA A 41 -5.54 -17.56 13.98
C ALA A 41 -6.89 -16.93 13.57
N GLU A 42 -7.94 -17.15 14.35
CA GLU A 42 -9.29 -16.62 14.06
C GLU A 42 -9.37 -15.12 14.33
N LEU A 43 -8.84 -14.65 15.47
CA LEU A 43 -8.78 -13.22 15.79
C LEU A 43 -7.85 -12.47 14.82
N GLY A 44 -6.70 -13.08 14.47
CA GLY A 44 -5.76 -12.52 13.51
C GLY A 44 -6.34 -12.40 12.10
N GLY A 45 -7.11 -13.39 11.65
CA GLY A 45 -7.81 -13.35 10.36
C GLY A 45 -8.90 -12.28 10.30
N MET A 46 -9.66 -12.10 11.38
CA MET A 46 -10.65 -11.01 11.49
C MET A 46 -9.99 -9.63 11.54
N LEU A 47 -8.91 -9.47 12.30
CA LEU A 47 -8.15 -8.21 12.34
C LEU A 47 -7.48 -7.89 11.00
N LYS A 48 -6.93 -8.89 10.29
CA LYS A 48 -6.39 -8.70 8.93
C LYS A 48 -7.47 -8.29 7.94
N ARG A 49 -8.68 -8.86 8.01
CA ARG A 49 -9.79 -8.45 7.13
C ARG A 49 -10.34 -7.08 7.48
N ALA A 50 -10.48 -6.75 8.76
CA ALA A 50 -10.91 -5.43 9.20
C ALA A 50 -9.87 -4.35 8.88
N ALA A 51 -8.58 -4.66 9.05
CA ALA A 51 -7.49 -3.77 8.66
C ALA A 51 -7.37 -3.68 7.14
N GLY A 52 -7.48 -4.79 6.40
CA GLY A 52 -7.48 -4.80 4.93
C GLY A 52 -8.65 -4.01 4.36
N LYS A 53 -9.86 -4.19 4.92
CA LYS A 53 -11.05 -3.44 4.53
C LYS A 53 -10.98 -1.97 4.95
N ALA A 54 -10.43 -1.65 6.12
CA ALA A 54 -10.21 -0.26 6.52
C ALA A 54 -9.12 0.40 5.67
N VAL A 55 -8.05 -0.32 5.31
CA VAL A 55 -7.02 0.14 4.36
C VAL A 55 -7.65 0.34 2.99
N GLU A 56 -8.41 -0.62 2.46
CA GLU A 56 -9.12 -0.53 1.18
C GLU A 56 -10.16 0.62 1.16
N GLU A 57 -10.88 0.81 2.27
CA GLU A 57 -11.88 1.88 2.43
C GLU A 57 -11.20 3.25 2.66
N THR A 58 -10.00 3.31 3.26
CA THR A 58 -9.17 4.52 3.33
C THR A 58 -8.35 4.79 2.07
N VAL A 59 -7.98 3.78 1.29
CA VAL A 59 -7.36 3.94 -0.04
C VAL A 59 -8.41 4.47 -1.00
N ASN A 60 -9.67 4.03 -0.86
CA ASN A 60 -10.79 4.62 -1.60
C ASN A 60 -11.22 6.02 -1.07
N ALA A 61 -11.09 6.29 0.24
CA ALA A 61 -11.53 7.57 0.84
C ALA A 61 -10.43 8.64 0.97
N VAL A 62 -9.16 8.26 0.89
CA VAL A 62 -8.03 9.15 0.63
C VAL A 62 -7.79 9.10 -0.88
N SER A 63 -8.80 9.58 -1.61
CA SER A 63 -8.53 10.18 -2.91
C SER A 63 -7.69 11.42 -2.60
N GLU A 64 -6.37 11.21 -2.61
CA GLU A 64 -5.39 12.27 -2.78
C GLU A 64 -5.82 13.11 -3.98
N GLN A 65 -5.50 14.39 -3.93
CA GLN A 65 -5.83 15.38 -4.95
C GLN A 65 -5.66 14.78 -6.36
N GLY A 66 -6.80 14.48 -6.98
CA GLY A 66 -6.97 13.37 -7.91
C GLY A 66 -6.32 13.57 -9.27
N ALA A 67 -5.30 12.77 -9.55
CA ALA A 67 -4.97 12.40 -10.91
C ALA A 67 -6.03 11.40 -11.40
N ASP A 68 -6.67 11.71 -12.53
CA ASP A 68 -7.62 10.80 -13.19
C ASP A 68 -6.83 9.85 -14.09
N PHE A 69 -6.61 8.63 -13.61
CA PHE A 69 -5.81 7.65 -14.34
C PHE A 69 -6.63 7.03 -15.47
N PRO A 70 -6.09 6.97 -16.70
CA PRO A 70 -6.73 6.25 -17.79
C PRO A 70 -6.99 4.78 -17.42
N GLU A 71 -8.09 4.22 -17.93
CA GLU A 71 -8.35 2.80 -17.78
C GLU A 71 -7.25 1.99 -18.49
N LEU A 72 -6.69 1.02 -17.78
CA LEU A 72 -5.55 0.25 -18.27
C LEU A 72 -6.03 -0.95 -19.10
N THR A 73 -5.87 -0.83 -20.41
CA THR A 73 -6.40 -1.77 -21.42
C THR A 73 -5.43 -2.90 -21.78
N VAL A 74 -4.12 -2.66 -21.66
CA VAL A 74 -3.07 -3.67 -21.86
C VAL A 74 -3.28 -4.81 -20.87
N THR A 75 -3.46 -6.05 -21.30
CA THR A 75 -3.71 -7.17 -20.37
C THR A 75 -2.41 -7.84 -19.92
N ILE A 76 -2.48 -8.69 -18.89
CA ILE A 76 -1.29 -9.41 -18.40
C ILE A 76 -0.81 -10.41 -19.45
N GLU A 77 -1.72 -11.03 -20.20
CA GLU A 77 -1.40 -11.99 -21.26
C GLU A 77 -0.60 -11.35 -22.42
N GLU A 78 -0.72 -10.04 -22.64
CA GLU A 78 0.06 -9.33 -23.66
C GLU A 78 1.54 -9.19 -23.24
N VAL A 79 1.81 -9.09 -21.93
CA VAL A 79 3.14 -8.80 -21.37
C VAL A 79 3.77 -10.01 -20.68
N GLU A 80 3.04 -11.12 -20.51
CA GLU A 80 3.54 -12.30 -19.78
C GLU A 80 4.78 -12.95 -20.43
N GLY A 81 4.99 -12.73 -21.73
CA GLY A 81 6.15 -13.23 -22.47
C GLY A 81 7.42 -12.37 -22.36
N ASP A 82 7.32 -11.17 -21.79
CA ASP A 82 8.39 -10.19 -21.71
C ASP A 82 9.38 -10.55 -20.58
N PHE A 83 10.68 -10.53 -20.88
CA PHE A 83 11.71 -11.06 -19.97
C PHE A 83 12.02 -10.11 -18.82
N TYR A 84 12.10 -8.79 -19.07
CA TYR A 84 12.34 -7.81 -18.03
C TYR A 84 11.07 -7.49 -17.24
N TYR A 85 9.89 -7.54 -17.85
CA TYR A 85 8.61 -7.47 -17.16
C TYR A 85 8.48 -8.49 -16.01
N GLN A 86 8.88 -9.75 -16.25
CA GLN A 86 8.85 -10.81 -15.24
C GLN A 86 9.78 -10.56 -14.03
N GLN A 87 10.75 -9.64 -14.14
CA GLN A 87 11.68 -9.29 -13.07
C GLN A 87 11.20 -8.12 -12.21
N LEU A 88 10.09 -7.48 -12.59
CA LEU A 88 9.49 -6.36 -11.89
C LEU A 88 8.60 -6.84 -10.74
N ALA A 89 8.49 -6.03 -9.69
CA ALA A 89 7.48 -6.21 -8.64
C ALA A 89 6.06 -5.90 -9.18
N GLU A 90 5.00 -6.30 -8.46
CA GLU A 90 3.60 -6.12 -8.91
C GLU A 90 3.25 -4.64 -9.17
N GLU A 91 3.77 -3.75 -8.34
CA GLU A 91 3.60 -2.31 -8.49
C GLU A 91 4.31 -1.80 -9.76
N GLU A 92 5.54 -2.26 -9.98
CA GLU A 92 6.33 -1.91 -11.16
C GLU A 92 5.76 -2.51 -12.47
N GLN A 93 5.11 -3.68 -12.38
CA GLN A 93 4.40 -4.30 -13.51
C GLN A 93 3.18 -3.49 -13.93
N THR A 94 2.52 -2.81 -12.99
CA THR A 94 1.44 -1.88 -13.30
C THR A 94 1.99 -0.69 -14.08
N VAL A 95 3.06 -0.06 -13.57
CA VAL A 95 3.77 1.05 -14.24
C VAL A 95 4.26 0.65 -15.64
N TYR A 96 4.76 -0.59 -15.81
CA TYR A 96 5.20 -1.10 -17.10
C TYR A 96 4.07 -1.08 -18.14
N ARG A 97 2.88 -1.55 -17.75
CA ARG A 97 1.70 -1.59 -18.63
C ARG A 97 1.18 -0.19 -18.94
N GLU A 98 1.22 0.73 -17.98
CA GLU A 98 0.84 2.13 -18.19
C GLU A 98 1.77 2.83 -19.19
N LEU A 99 3.08 2.61 -19.03
CA LEU A 99 4.08 3.09 -19.98
C LEU A 99 3.87 2.49 -21.38
N LEU A 100 3.63 1.18 -21.47
CA LEU A 100 3.38 0.51 -22.74
C LEU A 100 2.16 1.12 -23.44
N GLN A 101 1.04 1.29 -22.73
CA GLN A 101 -0.18 1.90 -23.26
C GLN A 101 0.09 3.32 -23.76
N GLY A 102 0.61 4.19 -22.90
CA GLY A 102 0.82 5.61 -23.26
C GLY A 102 1.82 5.79 -24.41
N VAL A 103 2.87 4.97 -24.47
CA VAL A 103 3.86 5.01 -25.56
C VAL A 103 3.29 4.45 -26.86
N GLN A 104 2.46 3.41 -26.81
CA GLN A 104 1.73 2.91 -27.99
C GLN A 104 0.77 3.98 -28.54
N ASP A 105 0.19 4.79 -27.68
CA ASP A 105 -0.72 5.88 -28.06
C ASP A 105 -0.01 7.20 -28.37
N MET A 106 1.33 7.25 -28.26
CA MET A 106 2.15 8.47 -28.44
C MET A 106 1.72 9.61 -27.51
N GLU A 107 1.30 9.28 -26.30
CA GLU A 107 0.92 10.28 -25.30
C GLU A 107 2.11 11.16 -24.95
N GLU A 108 1.87 12.47 -24.84
CA GLU A 108 2.89 13.43 -24.41
C GLU A 108 3.18 13.29 -22.90
N CYS A 109 2.17 12.96 -22.12
CA CYS A 109 2.22 12.84 -20.67
C CYS A 109 1.44 11.58 -20.24
N ILE A 110 2.15 10.64 -19.62
CA ILE A 110 1.60 9.39 -19.09
C ILE A 110 1.54 9.51 -17.57
N LEU A 111 0.37 9.26 -16.97
CA LEU A 111 0.23 9.19 -15.52
C LEU A 111 0.62 7.79 -15.04
N LEU A 112 1.59 7.73 -14.13
CA LEU A 112 2.09 6.48 -13.58
C LEU A 112 1.71 6.35 -12.11
N HIS A 113 1.28 5.15 -11.70
CA HIS A 113 1.15 4.76 -10.29
C HIS A 113 2.54 4.50 -9.68
N ALA A 114 3.37 5.55 -9.68
CA ALA A 114 4.72 5.57 -9.14
C ALA A 114 4.90 6.84 -8.32
N GLY A 115 5.06 6.70 -7.01
CA GLY A 115 5.32 7.79 -6.08
C GLY A 115 6.81 8.15 -5.99
N ARG A 116 7.16 8.92 -4.96
CA ARG A 116 8.51 9.46 -4.77
C ARG A 116 9.63 8.42 -4.66
N ASP A 117 9.33 7.28 -4.06
CA ASP A 117 10.31 6.23 -3.77
C ASP A 117 10.43 5.19 -4.90
N ASP A 118 9.58 5.29 -5.92
CA ASP A 118 9.54 4.39 -7.06
C ASP A 118 10.53 4.78 -8.15
N GLN A 119 10.80 3.86 -9.08
CA GLN A 119 11.81 4.05 -10.14
C GLN A 119 11.21 3.85 -11.54
N PRO A 120 10.30 4.73 -11.99
CA PRO A 120 9.66 4.61 -13.29
C PRO A 120 10.65 4.64 -14.47
N ALA A 121 11.80 5.31 -14.31
CA ALA A 121 12.86 5.30 -15.32
C ALA A 121 13.43 3.89 -15.58
N LYS A 122 13.61 3.08 -14.52
CA LYS A 122 14.08 1.69 -14.63
C LYS A 122 13.07 0.84 -15.40
N VAL A 123 11.79 1.02 -15.07
CA VAL A 123 10.68 0.30 -15.73
C VAL A 123 10.60 0.70 -17.21
N TYR A 124 10.78 1.97 -17.54
CA TYR A 124 10.80 2.45 -18.92
C TYR A 124 11.98 1.85 -19.72
N GLU A 125 13.17 1.77 -19.12
CA GLU A 125 14.31 1.12 -19.75
C GLU A 125 14.03 -0.37 -20.03
N TYR A 126 13.43 -1.07 -19.07
CA TYR A 126 13.05 -2.48 -19.21
C TYR A 126 12.03 -2.69 -20.32
N LEU A 127 11.03 -1.81 -20.40
CA LEU A 127 10.04 -1.79 -21.48
C LEU A 127 10.70 -1.68 -22.86
N LEU A 128 11.68 -0.78 -23.02
CA LEU A 128 12.38 -0.63 -24.30
C LEU A 128 13.28 -1.82 -24.65
N TYR A 129 13.74 -2.58 -23.66
CA TYR A 129 14.48 -3.83 -23.91
C TYR A 129 13.57 -4.97 -24.34
N ASP A 130 12.38 -5.09 -23.75
CA ASP A 130 11.43 -6.15 -24.10
C ASP A 130 10.70 -5.84 -25.42
N ARG A 131 10.45 -4.56 -25.73
CA ARG A 131 9.64 -4.10 -26.87
C ARG A 131 10.44 -3.28 -27.89
N PRO A 132 11.35 -3.92 -28.66
CA PRO A 132 12.11 -3.23 -29.71
C PRO A 132 11.22 -2.65 -30.81
N GLU A 133 9.95 -3.05 -30.91
CA GLU A 133 8.96 -2.48 -31.81
C GLU A 133 8.68 -1.00 -31.50
N LEU A 134 8.95 -0.53 -30.27
CA LEU A 134 8.81 0.87 -29.84
C LEU A 134 9.97 1.77 -30.31
N PHE A 135 10.46 1.55 -31.53
CA PHE A 135 11.64 2.23 -32.10
C PHE A 135 11.49 3.76 -32.23
N TRP A 136 10.28 4.30 -32.03
CA TRP A 136 10.04 5.74 -32.02
C TRP A 136 10.39 6.40 -30.69
N CYS A 137 10.64 5.63 -29.62
CA CYS A 137 11.20 6.14 -28.38
C CYS A 137 12.72 6.25 -28.47
N ASP A 138 13.28 7.38 -28.02
CA ASP A 138 14.75 7.57 -27.96
C ASP A 138 15.39 7.14 -26.64
N GLY A 139 14.58 6.65 -25.69
CA GLY A 139 15.01 6.26 -24.35
C GLY A 139 15.21 7.42 -23.39
N SER A 140 15.10 8.68 -23.84
CA SER A 140 15.07 9.84 -22.95
C SER A 140 13.69 9.98 -22.32
N SER A 141 13.65 10.59 -21.14
CA SER A 141 12.40 10.92 -20.46
C SER A 141 12.56 12.14 -19.57
N ARG A 142 11.46 12.81 -19.29
CA ARG A 142 11.34 13.82 -18.23
C ARG A 142 10.20 13.39 -17.31
N MET A 143 10.28 13.75 -16.03
CA MET A 143 9.22 13.41 -15.08
C MET A 143 9.00 14.51 -14.06
N THR A 144 7.75 14.67 -13.64
CA THR A 144 7.35 15.42 -12.45
C THR A 144 6.81 14.41 -11.44
N VAL A 145 7.52 14.26 -10.31
CA VAL A 145 7.21 13.25 -9.30
C VAL A 145 6.42 13.88 -8.17
N TYR A 146 5.25 13.32 -7.88
CA TYR A 146 4.41 13.67 -6.74
C TYR A 146 4.53 12.59 -5.65
N ASP A 147 3.77 12.75 -4.57
CA ASP A 147 3.87 11.83 -3.44
C ASP A 147 3.31 10.44 -3.78
N SER A 148 2.22 10.36 -4.55
CA SER A 148 1.54 9.11 -4.94
C SER A 148 1.57 8.75 -6.42
N TYR A 149 1.99 9.67 -7.28
CA TYR A 149 1.99 9.45 -8.73
C TYR A 149 3.11 10.24 -9.43
N THR A 150 3.35 9.89 -10.69
CA THR A 150 4.34 10.57 -11.53
C THR A 150 3.73 10.94 -12.88
N GLU A 151 3.93 12.19 -13.29
CA GLU A 151 3.74 12.59 -14.69
C GLU A 151 5.00 12.26 -15.46
N PHE A 152 4.90 11.35 -16.42
CA PHE A 152 6.01 10.86 -17.22
C PHE A 152 5.92 11.34 -18.67
N TYR A 153 7.00 11.91 -19.19
CA TYR A 153 7.08 12.48 -20.53
C TYR A 153 8.15 11.72 -21.33
N PRO A 154 7.77 10.73 -22.16
CA PRO A 154 8.71 9.99 -23.00
C PRO A 154 9.33 10.86 -24.09
N GLY A 155 10.59 10.60 -24.43
CA GLY A 155 11.24 11.18 -25.59
C GLY A 155 10.90 10.42 -26.87
N TYR A 156 10.38 11.12 -27.88
CA TYR A 156 10.05 10.54 -29.18
C TYR A 156 10.93 11.09 -30.29
N THR A 157 11.46 10.20 -31.13
CA THR A 157 12.26 10.56 -32.32
C THR A 157 11.41 11.04 -33.50
N CYS A 158 10.12 10.68 -33.53
CA CYS A 158 9.24 10.86 -34.68
C CYS A 158 7.83 11.23 -34.24
N THR A 159 7.11 12.00 -35.07
CA THR A 159 5.67 12.23 -34.87
C THR A 159 4.85 11.01 -35.26
N ALA A 160 3.60 10.89 -34.77
CA ALA A 160 2.71 9.75 -35.06
C ALA A 160 2.54 9.47 -36.57
N GLN A 161 2.49 10.52 -37.40
CA GLN A 161 2.42 10.38 -38.86
C GLN A 161 3.65 9.71 -39.48
N VAL A 162 4.84 9.99 -38.94
CA VAL A 162 6.09 9.38 -39.41
C VAL A 162 6.20 7.94 -38.92
N ARG A 163 5.64 7.62 -37.75
CA ARG A 163 5.57 6.25 -37.21
C ARG A 163 4.79 5.33 -38.16
N GLU A 164 3.59 5.72 -38.58
CA GLU A 164 2.75 4.91 -39.47
C GLU A 164 3.45 4.59 -40.80
N GLN A 165 4.22 5.54 -41.34
CA GLN A 165 4.98 5.32 -42.59
C GLN A 165 6.14 4.34 -42.45
N ARG A 166 6.74 4.23 -41.25
CA ARG A 166 7.86 3.31 -40.98
C ARG A 166 7.41 1.91 -40.57
N GLN A 167 6.16 1.78 -40.16
CA GLN A 167 5.53 0.49 -39.82
C GLN A 167 5.00 -0.26 -41.05
N ALA A 168 4.87 0.41 -42.20
CA ALA A 168 4.39 -0.15 -43.47
C ALA A 168 5.50 -0.88 -44.26
#